data_AF-A0A5C5ZJ45-F1
#
_entry.id   AF-A0A5C5ZJ45-F1
#
_cell.length_a   1.000
_cell.length_b   1.000
_cell.length_c   1.000
_cell.angle_alpha   90.00
_cell.angle_beta   90.00
_cell.angle_gamma   90.00
#
_symmetry.space_group_name_H-M   'P 1'
#
loop_
_entity.id
_entity.type
_entity.pdbx_description
1 polymer ?
#
loop_
_entity_poly.entity_id
_entity_poly.type
_entity_poly.pdbx_seq_one_letter_code
_entity_poly.pdbx_strand_id
1 'polypeptide(L)'
;MQDADKTPTFDTPSDNWRYSTSSDSWKGFDLESVDPVADGRLDLYATALHELIHALGATTSNMAAYVGLDGSGDLVGENLVATYGGPVPAVGGHFAQNVQSIVWGSGDIVSEASLDPNALRGVRKHLTELDAALLRDLGYGVASQFPAPALAGDYNGNGVVDAADFTVWRDLRGSAGFGLAADGDGDGVVDDDDYQLWIAHFGQSLPLGANPTQAPEPRGLWLAIVAAGAAGLSRAPAGRRGC
;
A
#
# COMPACT_ATOMS: atom_id res chain seq x y z
N MET A 1 0.37 -3.41 23.50
CA MET A 1 1.17 -2.82 24.61
C MET A 1 2.59 -3.41 24.59
N GLN A 2 3.62 -2.70 25.06
CA GLN A 2 4.85 -3.38 25.48
C GLN A 2 4.49 -4.23 26.72
N ASP A 3 4.68 -5.55 26.67
CA ASP A 3 4.58 -6.39 27.87
C ASP A 3 5.64 -5.90 28.88
N ALA A 4 5.24 -5.78 30.15
CA ALA A 4 6.15 -5.45 31.23
C ALA A 4 7.19 -6.57 31.44
N ASP A 5 6.81 -7.81 31.14
CA ASP A 5 7.69 -8.97 31.17
C ASP A 5 8.25 -9.24 29.77
N LYS A 6 9.50 -8.83 29.54
CA LYS A 6 10.26 -9.08 28.30
C LYS A 6 10.59 -10.57 28.04
N THR A 7 9.98 -11.47 28.82
CA THR A 7 10.19 -12.92 28.83
C THR A 7 8.86 -13.61 29.16
N PRO A 8 7.89 -13.63 28.24
CA PRO A 8 6.62 -14.31 28.48
C PRO A 8 6.89 -15.80 28.66
N THR A 9 6.14 -16.45 29.55
CA THR A 9 6.24 -17.90 29.75
C THR A 9 5.32 -18.69 28.81
N PHE A 10 4.40 -18.02 28.11
CA PHE A 10 3.46 -18.62 27.15
C PHE A 10 3.14 -17.66 26.00
N ASP A 11 2.98 -18.20 24.78
CA ASP A 11 2.58 -17.44 23.60
C ASP A 11 1.07 -17.14 23.67
N THR A 12 0.65 -15.87 23.57
CA THR A 12 -0.78 -15.51 23.51
C THR A 12 -1.17 -15.03 22.11
N PRO A 13 -2.25 -15.55 21.50
CA PRO A 13 -2.69 -15.12 20.18
C PRO A 13 -3.37 -13.73 20.18
N SER A 14 -3.55 -13.13 21.35
CA SER A 14 -4.20 -11.83 21.52
C SER A 14 -3.23 -10.64 21.48
N ASP A 15 -1.94 -10.91 21.44
CA ASP A 15 -0.92 -9.87 21.49
C ASP A 15 -0.26 -9.66 20.11
N ASN A 16 0.35 -8.49 19.91
CA ASN A 16 0.97 -8.13 18.63
C ASN A 16 2.50 -8.27 18.64
N TRP A 17 3.05 -9.04 19.56
CA TRP A 17 4.49 -9.28 19.71
C TRP A 17 4.72 -10.79 19.67
N ARG A 18 5.07 -11.32 18.49
CA ARG A 18 5.26 -12.75 18.32
C ARG A 18 6.63 -13.17 18.86
N TYR A 19 6.77 -13.26 20.17
CA TYR A 19 7.82 -14.08 20.77
C TYR A 19 7.36 -15.54 20.76
N SER A 20 8.23 -16.46 20.35
CA SER A 20 7.95 -17.89 20.42
C SER A 20 8.70 -18.50 21.59
N THR A 21 7.96 -18.84 22.64
CA THR A 21 8.48 -19.51 23.85
C THR A 21 8.98 -20.94 23.57
N SER A 22 8.42 -21.60 22.55
CA SER A 22 8.84 -22.95 22.14
C SER A 22 10.16 -22.97 21.35
N SER A 23 10.53 -21.87 20.70
CA SER A 23 11.75 -21.78 19.88
C SER A 23 12.74 -20.74 20.38
N ASP A 24 12.47 -20.11 21.53
CA ASP A 24 13.24 -19.01 22.13
C ASP A 24 13.64 -17.95 21.10
N SER A 25 12.73 -17.64 20.17
CA SER A 25 13.03 -16.79 19.03
C SER A 25 11.98 -15.69 18.86
N TRP A 26 12.49 -14.50 18.59
CA TRP A 26 11.68 -13.35 18.23
C TRP A 26 11.20 -13.49 16.77
N LYS A 27 9.88 -13.46 16.57
CA LYS A 27 9.23 -13.56 15.25
C LYS A 27 8.70 -12.23 14.73
N GLY A 28 9.08 -11.12 15.37
CA GLY A 28 8.65 -9.80 14.92
C GLY A 28 7.43 -9.25 15.65
N PHE A 29 6.95 -8.11 15.16
CA PHE A 29 5.66 -7.53 15.52
C PHE A 29 4.60 -8.01 14.54
N ASP A 30 3.40 -8.31 15.03
CA ASP A 30 2.23 -8.49 14.18
C ASP A 30 1.74 -7.09 13.77
N LEU A 31 2.16 -6.66 12.58
CA LEU A 31 1.78 -5.38 11.97
C LEU A 31 0.44 -5.45 11.21
N GLU A 32 -0.22 -6.61 11.21
CA GLU A 32 -1.50 -6.80 10.51
C GLU A 32 -2.68 -6.54 11.44
N SER A 33 -2.53 -6.78 12.74
CA SER A 33 -3.59 -6.59 13.73
C SER A 33 -3.28 -5.47 14.75
N VAL A 34 -4.31 -4.73 15.13
CA VAL A 34 -4.28 -3.84 16.28
C VAL A 34 -4.74 -4.65 17.48
N ASP A 35 -3.95 -4.65 18.54
CA ASP A 35 -4.32 -5.27 19.81
C ASP A 35 -5.65 -4.67 20.30
N PRO A 36 -6.73 -5.45 20.42
CA PRO A 36 -8.05 -4.93 20.77
C PRO A 36 -8.13 -4.38 22.20
N VAL A 37 -7.14 -4.64 23.06
CA VAL A 37 -7.03 -4.02 24.39
C VAL A 37 -6.14 -2.77 24.42
N ALA A 38 -5.61 -2.33 23.27
CA ALA A 38 -4.78 -1.14 23.14
C ALA A 38 -5.58 0.17 22.97
N ASP A 39 -6.90 0.14 23.21
CA ASP A 39 -7.74 1.33 23.22
C ASP A 39 -7.15 2.42 24.14
N GLY A 40 -7.09 3.66 23.65
CA GLY A 40 -6.50 4.77 24.39
C GLY A 40 -4.96 4.77 24.52
N ARG A 41 -4.22 3.87 23.86
CA ARG A 41 -2.73 3.84 23.91
C ARG A 41 -2.07 4.28 22.61
N LEU A 42 -0.82 4.77 22.70
CA LEU A 42 -0.04 5.09 21.51
C LEU A 42 0.36 3.81 20.78
N ASP A 43 0.21 3.79 19.46
CA ASP A 43 0.69 2.71 18.61
C ASP A 43 2.18 2.93 18.30
N LEU A 44 3.01 1.94 18.63
CA LEU A 44 4.47 2.05 18.47
C LEU A 44 4.86 2.23 17.00
N TYR A 45 4.19 1.54 16.08
CA TYR A 45 4.47 1.62 14.66
C TYR A 45 4.12 3.02 14.10
N ALA A 46 2.92 3.52 14.40
CA ALA A 46 2.51 4.87 14.02
C ALA A 46 3.43 5.95 14.59
N THR A 47 3.83 5.82 15.87
CA THR A 47 4.77 6.73 16.51
C THR A 47 6.14 6.66 15.85
N ALA A 48 6.63 5.46 15.55
CA ALA A 48 7.92 5.29 14.87
C ALA A 48 7.91 5.90 13.46
N LEU A 49 6.82 5.74 12.69
CA LEU A 49 6.66 6.39 11.39
C LEU A 49 6.66 7.93 11.52
N HIS A 50 5.93 8.47 12.48
CA HIS A 50 5.89 9.91 12.74
C HIS A 50 7.28 10.48 13.00
N GLU A 51 8.01 9.88 13.96
CA GLU A 51 9.36 10.32 14.32
C GLU A 51 10.37 10.07 13.20
N LEU A 52 10.18 9.02 12.39
CA LEU A 52 11.01 8.77 11.22
C LEU A 52 10.91 9.91 10.21
N ILE A 53 9.71 10.43 9.93
CA ILE A 53 9.56 11.55 8.99
C ILE A 53 10.22 12.82 9.54
N HIS A 54 10.16 13.08 10.86
CA HIS A 54 10.94 14.14 11.47
C HIS A 54 12.46 13.93 11.31
N ALA A 55 12.95 12.70 11.52
CA ALA A 55 14.35 12.36 11.33
C ALA A 55 14.81 12.52 9.86
N LEU A 56 13.90 12.32 8.90
CA LEU A 56 14.08 12.62 7.48
C LEU A 56 13.93 14.12 7.15
N GLY A 57 13.88 14.99 8.16
CA GLY A 57 14.01 16.42 7.96
C GLY A 57 12.71 17.18 7.85
N ALA A 58 11.55 16.59 8.13
CA ALA A 58 10.29 17.32 8.28
C ALA A 58 10.25 18.08 9.62
N THR A 59 11.13 19.05 9.78
CA THR A 59 11.15 19.96 10.92
C THR A 59 10.48 21.28 10.53
N THR A 60 10.01 22.05 11.51
CA THR A 60 9.40 23.37 11.26
C THR A 60 10.25 24.26 10.35
N SER A 61 11.56 24.32 10.56
CA SER A 61 12.47 25.13 9.76
C SER A 61 12.66 24.60 8.34
N ASN A 62 12.81 23.27 8.20
CA ASN A 62 13.07 22.67 6.90
C ASN A 62 11.82 22.68 6.02
N MET A 63 10.65 22.40 6.58
CA MET A 63 9.39 22.48 5.83
C MET A 63 9.16 23.90 5.32
N ALA A 64 9.40 24.93 6.15
CA ALA A 64 9.34 26.31 5.70
C ALA A 64 10.37 26.64 4.60
N ALA A 65 11.59 26.10 4.70
CA ALA A 65 12.69 26.43 3.79
C ALA A 65 12.64 25.70 2.43
N TYR A 66 12.25 24.42 2.43
CA TYR A 66 12.32 23.55 1.25
C TYR A 66 10.96 23.31 0.61
N VAL A 67 9.91 23.19 1.43
CA VAL A 67 8.53 22.92 0.95
C VAL A 67 7.79 24.23 0.69
N GLY A 68 8.02 25.23 1.54
CA GLY A 68 7.39 26.55 1.46
C GLY A 68 6.04 26.62 2.16
N LEU A 69 5.69 27.83 2.60
CA LEU A 69 4.43 28.14 3.29
C LEU A 69 3.74 29.31 2.60
N ASP A 70 2.41 29.28 2.54
CA ASP A 70 1.62 30.43 2.11
C ASP A 70 1.41 31.46 3.25
N GLY A 71 0.61 32.49 2.98
CA GLY A 71 0.30 33.53 3.97
C GLY A 71 -0.55 33.06 5.16
N SER A 72 -1.17 31.88 5.07
CA SER A 72 -1.95 31.23 6.14
C SER A 72 -1.10 30.27 6.96
N GLY A 73 0.09 29.90 6.47
CA GLY A 73 0.95 28.89 7.06
C GLY A 73 0.71 27.47 6.54
N ASP A 74 -0.02 27.34 5.43
CA ASP A 74 -0.26 26.05 4.76
C ASP A 74 0.93 25.71 3.85
N LEU A 75 1.24 24.42 3.73
CA LEU A 75 2.35 23.94 2.89
C LEU A 75 1.98 24.05 1.42
N VAL A 76 2.91 24.59 0.62
CA VAL A 76 2.70 24.86 -0.81
C VAL A 76 3.71 24.16 -1.71
N GLY A 77 4.33 23.08 -1.22
CA GLY A 77 5.23 22.25 -2.01
C GLY A 77 4.51 21.69 -3.24
N GLU A 78 5.22 21.61 -4.36
CA GLU A 78 4.65 21.21 -5.65
C GLU A 78 3.99 19.84 -5.58
N ASN A 79 4.67 18.86 -4.96
CA ASN A 79 4.16 17.50 -4.85
C ASN A 79 2.98 17.44 -3.87
N LEU A 80 3.09 18.12 -2.72
CA LEU A 80 2.01 18.18 -1.73
C LEU A 80 0.74 18.78 -2.32
N VAL A 81 0.84 19.91 -3.02
CA VAL A 81 -0.30 20.57 -3.65
C VAL A 81 -0.92 19.69 -4.74
N ALA A 82 -0.10 19.01 -5.52
CA ALA A 82 -0.58 18.08 -6.55
C ALA A 82 -1.34 16.89 -5.94
N THR A 83 -0.85 16.33 -4.83
CA THR A 83 -1.49 15.20 -4.14
C THR A 83 -2.76 15.61 -3.38
N TYR A 84 -2.73 16.73 -2.67
CA TYR A 84 -3.86 17.18 -1.83
C TYR A 84 -4.94 17.93 -2.62
N GLY A 85 -4.59 18.51 -3.78
CA GLY A 85 -5.48 19.35 -4.58
C GLY A 85 -5.48 20.83 -4.20
N GLY A 86 -4.51 21.28 -3.41
CA GLY A 86 -4.37 22.66 -2.94
C GLY A 86 -3.31 22.81 -1.84
N PRO A 87 -3.12 24.02 -1.27
CA PRO A 87 -2.28 24.20 -0.10
C PRO A 87 -2.68 23.23 1.02
N VAL A 88 -1.70 22.58 1.65
CA VAL A 88 -1.93 21.55 2.65
C VAL A 88 -1.95 22.19 4.03
N PRO A 89 -3.05 22.07 4.80
CA PRO A 89 -3.12 22.59 6.15
C PRO A 89 -1.97 22.06 7.02
N ALA A 90 -1.27 22.96 7.71
CA ALA A 90 -0.10 22.62 8.51
C ALA A 90 0.00 23.41 9.81
N VAL A 91 0.65 22.82 10.81
CA VAL A 91 0.88 23.45 12.13
C VAL A 91 2.27 23.06 12.65
N GLY A 92 3.21 24.00 12.65
CA GLY A 92 4.47 23.85 13.40
C GLY A 92 5.26 22.56 13.09
N GLY A 93 5.65 22.36 11.84
CA GLY A 93 6.40 21.16 11.41
C GLY A 93 5.56 19.89 11.26
N HIS A 94 4.23 20.02 11.35
CA HIS A 94 3.26 18.95 11.19
C HIS A 94 2.25 19.32 10.11
N PHE A 95 1.53 18.31 9.60
CA PHE A 95 0.25 18.58 8.95
C PHE A 95 -0.77 19.09 9.99
N ALA A 96 -1.90 19.64 9.56
CA ALA A 96 -2.98 19.91 10.48
C ALA A 96 -3.64 18.60 10.94
N GLN A 97 -4.41 18.68 12.02
CA GLN A 97 -5.14 17.54 12.54
C GLN A 97 -6.17 17.01 11.51
N ASN A 98 -6.29 15.68 11.44
CA ASN A 98 -7.15 14.92 10.57
C ASN A 98 -6.87 15.11 9.07
N VAL A 99 -5.66 15.56 8.71
CA VAL A 99 -5.24 15.56 7.30
C VAL A 99 -5.09 14.10 6.87
N GLN A 100 -5.84 13.72 5.85
CA GLN A 100 -5.92 12.36 5.34
C GLN A 100 -5.45 12.28 3.91
N SER A 101 -4.96 11.10 3.55
CA SER A 101 -4.54 10.78 2.21
C SER A 101 -4.65 9.29 1.97
N ILE A 102 -4.65 8.89 0.69
CA ILE A 102 -4.55 7.50 0.30
C ILE A 102 -3.26 6.92 0.87
N VAL A 103 -3.30 5.72 1.44
CA VAL A 103 -2.14 4.94 1.87
C VAL A 103 -1.31 4.64 0.65
N TRP A 104 -0.02 4.96 0.71
CA TRP A 104 0.84 4.98 -0.46
C TRP A 104 0.90 3.61 -1.14
N GLY A 105 0.52 3.58 -2.42
CA GLY A 105 0.48 2.35 -3.23
C GLY A 105 -0.73 1.45 -2.99
N SER A 106 -1.68 1.84 -2.14
CA SER A 106 -2.89 1.05 -1.87
C SER A 106 -4.02 1.25 -2.89
N GLY A 107 -4.05 2.40 -3.58
CA GLY A 107 -5.08 2.77 -4.55
C GLY A 107 -6.34 3.39 -3.94
N ASP A 108 -6.88 2.86 -2.84
CA ASP A 108 -8.17 3.30 -2.29
C ASP A 108 -8.27 3.35 -0.75
N ILE A 109 -7.28 2.84 -0.02
CA ILE A 109 -7.29 2.86 1.46
C ILE A 109 -6.92 4.27 1.91
N VAL A 110 -7.76 4.91 2.73
CA VAL A 110 -7.50 6.24 3.29
C VAL A 110 -7.06 6.13 4.75
N SER A 111 -6.01 6.85 5.12
CA SER A 111 -5.52 6.97 6.48
C SER A 111 -5.14 8.43 6.78
N GLU A 112 -5.03 8.77 8.07
CA GLU A 112 -4.40 10.04 8.46
C GLU A 112 -2.94 10.03 8.06
N ALA A 113 -2.45 11.19 7.61
CA ALA A 113 -1.03 11.37 7.32
C ALA A 113 -0.20 11.16 8.60
N SER A 114 1.01 10.65 8.41
CA SER A 114 1.87 10.21 9.52
C SER A 114 2.33 11.37 10.40
N LEU A 115 2.47 12.58 9.82
CA LEU A 115 2.79 13.83 10.52
C LEU A 115 1.57 14.58 11.08
N ASP A 116 0.42 13.93 11.23
CA ASP A 116 -0.66 14.51 12.02
C ASP A 116 -0.18 14.73 13.48
N PRO A 117 -0.40 15.92 14.08
CA PRO A 117 0.09 16.28 15.40
C PRO A 117 -0.56 15.46 16.52
N ASN A 118 -1.70 14.83 16.24
CA ASN A 118 -2.31 13.86 17.13
C ASN A 118 -1.93 12.45 16.70
N ALA A 119 -1.11 11.81 17.53
CA ALA A 119 -1.05 10.37 17.56
C ALA A 119 -2.38 9.85 18.13
N LEU A 120 -3.36 9.63 17.26
CA LEU A 120 -4.63 9.04 17.66
C LEU A 120 -4.35 7.72 18.39
N ARG A 121 -4.78 7.71 19.65
CA ARG A 121 -4.60 6.57 20.54
C ARG A 121 -5.40 5.38 19.99
N GLY A 122 -4.75 4.24 19.81
CA GLY A 122 -5.33 3.01 19.28
C GLY A 122 -5.46 2.96 17.76
N VAL A 123 -4.91 3.94 17.02
CA VAL A 123 -4.99 3.99 15.56
C VAL A 123 -3.63 3.68 14.94
N ARG A 124 -3.59 2.62 14.12
CA ARG A 124 -2.44 2.34 13.25
C ARG A 124 -2.45 3.31 12.07
N LYS A 125 -1.33 4.03 11.88
CA LYS A 125 -1.09 4.90 10.73
C LYS A 125 -0.17 4.20 9.74
N HIS A 126 -0.33 4.51 8.47
CA HIS A 126 0.53 4.03 7.39
C HIS A 126 1.10 5.23 6.65
N LEU A 127 2.24 5.05 5.97
CA LEU A 127 2.73 6.08 5.06
C LEU A 127 1.68 6.32 3.96
N THR A 128 1.28 7.58 3.83
CA THR A 128 0.31 8.03 2.84
C THR A 128 1.00 8.65 1.63
N GLU A 129 0.25 8.83 0.54
CA GLU A 129 0.74 9.57 -0.64
C GLU A 129 1.18 10.99 -0.28
N LEU A 130 0.55 11.62 0.71
CA LEU A 130 0.92 12.94 1.22
C LEU A 130 2.25 12.90 2.00
N ASP A 131 2.51 11.85 2.77
CA ASP A 131 3.81 11.65 3.42
C ASP A 131 4.92 11.47 2.36
N ALA A 132 4.65 10.70 1.31
CA ALA A 132 5.57 10.53 0.19
C ALA A 132 5.79 11.84 -0.58
N ALA A 133 4.74 12.63 -0.80
CA ALA A 133 4.81 13.94 -1.45
C ALA A 133 5.65 14.93 -0.64
N LEU A 134 5.49 14.98 0.69
CA LEU A 134 6.32 15.79 1.57
C LEU A 134 7.81 15.43 1.43
N LEU A 135 8.14 14.14 1.43
CA LEU A 135 9.52 13.70 1.25
C LEU A 135 10.10 14.13 -0.11
N ARG A 136 9.30 14.12 -1.19
CA ARG A 136 9.72 14.65 -2.50
C ARG A 136 9.98 16.15 -2.45
N ASP A 137 9.11 16.92 -1.79
CA ASP A 137 9.29 18.36 -1.61
C ASP A 137 10.48 18.70 -0.70
N LEU A 138 10.86 17.80 0.21
CA LEU A 138 12.11 17.88 0.99
C LEU A 138 13.35 17.49 0.18
N GLY A 139 13.20 17.03 -1.06
CA GLY A 139 14.28 16.71 -1.98
C GLY A 139 14.68 15.24 -2.04
N TYR A 140 13.92 14.34 -1.43
CA TYR A 140 14.17 12.90 -1.51
C TYR A 140 13.66 12.31 -2.83
N GLY A 141 14.44 11.38 -3.40
CA GLY A 141 13.95 10.50 -4.45
C GLY A 141 13.00 9.47 -3.85
N VAL A 142 11.69 9.69 -3.99
CA VAL A 142 10.66 8.76 -3.52
C VAL A 142 9.99 8.10 -4.73
N ALA A 143 10.00 6.77 -4.77
CA ALA A 143 9.34 6.01 -5.83
C ALA A 143 7.86 6.44 -5.95
N SER A 144 7.29 6.41 -7.15
CA SER A 144 5.86 6.71 -7.35
C SER A 144 4.98 5.50 -7.01
N GLN A 145 5.54 4.31 -7.18
CA GLN A 145 4.94 3.01 -6.88
C GLN A 145 6.04 2.12 -6.31
N PHE A 146 5.69 1.21 -5.40
CA PHE A 146 6.59 0.10 -5.12
C PHE A 146 6.73 -0.71 -6.40
N PRO A 147 7.95 -1.16 -6.77
CA PRO A 147 8.08 -2.10 -7.86
C PRO A 147 7.11 -3.26 -7.58
N ALA A 148 6.37 -3.68 -8.60
CA ALA A 148 5.57 -4.88 -8.51
C ALA A 148 6.46 -6.00 -7.95
N PRO A 149 5.91 -6.94 -7.16
CA PRO A 149 6.70 -8.07 -6.65
C PRO A 149 7.46 -8.67 -7.83
N ALA A 150 8.78 -8.62 -7.81
CA ALA A 150 9.61 -9.14 -8.89
C ALA A 150 10.00 -10.57 -8.53
N LEU A 151 9.99 -11.46 -9.52
CA LEU A 151 10.61 -12.78 -9.36
C LEU A 151 12.09 -12.64 -9.67
N ALA A 152 12.94 -13.22 -8.83
CA ALA A 152 14.33 -13.42 -9.19
C ALA A 152 14.39 -14.20 -10.52
N GLY A 153 15.15 -13.70 -11.49
CA GLY A 153 15.21 -14.26 -12.84
C GLY A 153 14.14 -13.77 -13.83
N ASP A 154 13.15 -12.98 -13.44
CA ASP A 154 12.18 -12.34 -14.36
C ASP A 154 12.77 -11.03 -14.92
N TYR A 155 13.75 -11.18 -15.80
CA TYR A 155 14.53 -10.08 -16.37
C TYR A 155 13.76 -9.21 -17.37
N ASN A 156 12.63 -9.70 -17.90
CA ASN A 156 11.75 -8.90 -18.74
C ASN A 156 10.57 -8.27 -17.98
N GLY A 157 10.37 -8.64 -16.70
CA GLY A 157 9.40 -8.05 -15.79
C GLY A 157 7.94 -8.38 -16.11
N ASN A 158 7.68 -9.52 -16.77
CA ASN A 158 6.31 -9.91 -17.14
C ASN A 158 5.57 -10.72 -16.05
N GLY A 159 6.23 -10.99 -14.93
CA GLY A 159 5.70 -11.75 -13.81
C GLY A 159 5.86 -13.27 -13.96
N VAL A 160 6.64 -13.76 -14.93
CA VAL A 160 6.93 -15.18 -15.17
C VAL A 160 8.42 -15.32 -15.52
N VAL A 161 9.11 -16.23 -14.84
CA VAL A 161 10.48 -16.59 -15.17
C VAL A 161 10.46 -17.67 -16.24
N ASP A 162 10.71 -17.30 -17.50
CA ASP A 162 10.67 -18.21 -18.63
C ASP A 162 11.82 -17.99 -19.63
N ALA A 163 11.68 -18.56 -20.83
CA ALA A 163 12.71 -18.50 -21.86
C ALA A 163 12.88 -17.08 -22.46
N ALA A 164 11.92 -16.18 -22.29
CA ALA A 164 12.04 -14.78 -22.70
C ALA A 164 13.06 -14.04 -21.82
N ASP A 165 13.14 -14.35 -20.52
CA ASP A 165 14.13 -13.76 -19.61
C ASP A 165 15.56 -14.14 -19.97
N PHE A 166 15.75 -15.39 -20.42
CA PHE A 166 17.05 -15.83 -20.93
C PHE A 166 17.55 -14.97 -22.08
N THR A 167 16.64 -14.47 -22.94
CA THR A 167 17.04 -13.57 -24.03
C THR A 167 17.52 -12.22 -23.51
N VAL A 168 16.89 -11.69 -22.46
CA VAL A 168 17.33 -10.44 -21.80
C VAL A 168 18.72 -10.62 -21.15
N TRP A 169 18.92 -11.70 -20.39
CA TRP A 169 20.23 -12.02 -19.81
C TRP A 169 21.31 -12.14 -20.88
N ARG A 170 21.04 -12.93 -21.93
CA ARG A 170 22.02 -13.18 -22.99
C ARG A 170 22.41 -11.89 -23.71
N ASP A 171 21.47 -10.99 -23.93
CA ASP A 171 21.70 -9.73 -24.63
C ASP A 171 22.46 -8.72 -23.74
N LEU A 172 22.37 -8.85 -22.41
CA LEU A 172 23.06 -8.00 -21.43
C LEU A 172 24.36 -8.61 -20.88
N ARG A 173 24.65 -9.89 -21.11
CA ARG A 173 25.80 -10.60 -20.54
C ARG A 173 27.12 -9.85 -20.76
N GLY A 174 27.87 -9.65 -19.69
CA GLY A 174 29.13 -8.90 -19.64
C GLY A 174 28.96 -7.39 -19.49
N SER A 175 27.71 -6.89 -19.40
CA SER A 175 27.45 -5.49 -19.03
C SER A 175 27.75 -5.27 -17.54
N ALA A 176 28.16 -4.06 -17.19
CA ALA A 176 28.37 -3.64 -15.81
C ALA A 176 27.84 -2.22 -15.60
N GLY A 177 27.27 -1.95 -14.43
CA GLY A 177 26.64 -0.68 -14.10
C GLY A 177 25.43 -0.84 -13.18
N PHE A 178 24.76 0.27 -12.88
CA PHE A 178 23.59 0.27 -12.01
C PHE A 178 22.30 0.04 -12.79
N GLY A 179 21.39 -0.76 -12.25
CA GLY A 179 20.03 -0.93 -12.77
C GLY A 179 19.97 -1.75 -14.06
N LEU A 180 20.87 -2.72 -14.23
CA LEU A 180 20.82 -3.65 -15.35
C LEU A 180 19.66 -4.63 -15.14
N ALA A 181 18.82 -4.81 -16.16
CA ALA A 181 17.61 -5.63 -16.03
C ALA A 181 17.89 -7.11 -15.70
N ALA A 182 19.08 -7.60 -16.07
CA ALA A 182 19.50 -8.99 -15.86
C ALA A 182 20.58 -9.14 -14.76
N ASP A 183 20.85 -8.10 -13.99
CA ASP A 183 21.68 -8.15 -12.76
C ASP A 183 20.74 -8.55 -11.62
N GLY A 184 20.50 -9.84 -11.53
CA GLY A 184 19.50 -10.46 -10.66
C GLY A 184 19.97 -10.63 -9.23
N ASP A 185 21.29 -10.73 -8.99
CA ASP A 185 21.86 -10.79 -7.64
C ASP A 185 22.26 -9.40 -7.10
N GLY A 186 22.30 -8.38 -7.96
CA GLY A 186 22.50 -6.98 -7.62
C GLY A 186 23.97 -6.61 -7.39
N ASP A 187 24.92 -7.38 -7.91
CA ASP A 187 26.34 -7.13 -7.76
C ASP A 187 26.88 -6.05 -8.73
N GLY A 188 26.05 -5.63 -9.69
CA GLY A 188 26.35 -4.59 -10.67
C GLY A 188 26.98 -5.10 -11.97
N VAL A 189 27.03 -6.43 -12.18
CA VAL A 189 27.55 -7.10 -13.38
C VAL A 189 26.55 -8.14 -13.84
N VAL A 190 26.33 -8.26 -15.16
CA VAL A 190 25.50 -9.35 -15.71
C VAL A 190 26.39 -10.52 -16.11
N ASP A 191 26.43 -11.59 -15.35
CA ASP A 191 27.32 -12.73 -15.59
C ASP A 191 26.68 -14.13 -15.38
N ASP A 192 27.50 -15.13 -15.07
CA ASP A 192 27.04 -16.51 -14.94
C ASP A 192 26.27 -16.75 -13.63
N ASP A 193 26.45 -15.92 -12.61
CA ASP A 193 25.71 -16.02 -11.35
C ASP A 193 24.23 -15.60 -11.56
N ASP A 194 23.97 -14.58 -12.38
CA ASP A 194 22.61 -14.23 -12.83
C ASP A 194 21.96 -15.32 -13.66
N TYR A 195 22.75 -16.04 -14.45
CA TYR A 195 22.24 -17.18 -15.20
C TYR A 195 21.85 -18.34 -14.26
N GLN A 196 22.65 -18.61 -13.23
CA GLN A 196 22.29 -19.60 -12.20
C GLN A 196 21.04 -19.16 -11.43
N LEU A 197 20.89 -17.88 -11.16
CA LEU A 197 19.69 -17.33 -10.54
C LEU A 197 18.46 -17.58 -11.43
N TRP A 198 18.52 -17.25 -12.72
CA TRP A 198 17.44 -17.54 -13.66
C TRP A 198 17.10 -19.04 -13.70
N ILE A 199 18.10 -19.94 -13.74
CA ILE A 199 17.87 -21.40 -13.70
C ILE A 199 17.13 -21.79 -12.42
N ALA A 200 17.55 -21.29 -11.27
CA ALA A 200 16.99 -21.64 -9.97
C ALA A 200 15.52 -21.23 -9.84
N HIS A 201 15.10 -20.21 -10.59
CA HIS A 201 13.75 -19.66 -10.55
C HIS A 201 12.90 -19.96 -11.80
N PHE A 202 13.44 -20.69 -12.78
CA PHE A 202 12.73 -21.00 -14.03
C PHE A 202 11.38 -21.69 -13.78
N GLY A 203 10.33 -21.17 -14.42
CA GLY A 203 8.96 -21.63 -14.30
C GLY A 203 8.18 -21.06 -13.12
N GLN A 204 8.80 -20.21 -12.29
CA GLN A 204 8.07 -19.44 -11.28
C GLN A 204 7.22 -18.36 -11.97
N SER A 205 6.05 -18.10 -11.40
CA SER A 205 5.16 -17.02 -11.84
C SER A 205 4.55 -16.35 -10.62
N LEU A 206 4.34 -15.04 -10.70
CA LEU A 206 3.61 -14.32 -9.68
C LEU A 206 2.18 -14.86 -9.65
N PRO A 207 1.56 -14.99 -8.47
CA PRO A 207 0.13 -15.16 -8.41
C PRO A 207 -0.49 -13.95 -9.10
N LEU A 208 -1.16 -14.16 -10.24
CA LEU A 208 -2.00 -13.12 -10.82
C LEU A 208 -2.97 -12.70 -9.72
N GLY A 209 -2.79 -11.48 -9.21
CA GLY A 209 -3.81 -10.83 -8.41
C GLY A 209 -5.11 -10.98 -9.19
N ALA A 210 -6.08 -11.66 -8.61
CA ALA A 210 -7.41 -11.68 -9.17
C ALA A 210 -7.86 -10.23 -9.23
N ASN A 211 -7.70 -9.59 -10.40
CA ASN A 211 -8.60 -8.52 -10.77
C ASN A 211 -9.95 -9.24 -10.91
N PRO A 212 -10.94 -9.04 -10.00
CA PRO A 212 -12.29 -9.24 -10.43
C PRO A 212 -12.50 -8.18 -11.51
N THR A 213 -12.23 -8.54 -12.78
CA THR A 213 -13.02 -7.95 -13.85
C THR A 213 -14.43 -8.27 -13.43
N GLN A 214 -15.14 -7.28 -12.87
CA GLN A 214 -16.57 -7.35 -12.71
C GLN A 214 -17.08 -7.72 -14.09
N ALA A 215 -17.39 -9.00 -14.28
CA ALA A 215 -18.13 -9.44 -15.43
C ALA A 215 -19.37 -8.55 -15.42
N PRO A 216 -19.64 -7.77 -16.48
CA PRO A 216 -20.84 -6.97 -16.51
C PRO A 216 -21.99 -7.94 -16.27
N GLU A 217 -22.68 -7.79 -15.13
CA GLU A 217 -23.77 -8.71 -14.83
C GLU A 217 -24.76 -8.60 -16.01
N PRO A 218 -25.12 -9.72 -16.65
CA PRO A 218 -26.12 -9.67 -17.69
C PRO A 218 -27.35 -9.01 -17.06
N ARG A 219 -27.93 -8.04 -17.76
CA ARG A 219 -29.15 -7.30 -17.40
C ARG A 219 -30.39 -8.22 -17.30
N GLY A 220 -30.27 -9.43 -16.77
CA GLY A 220 -31.30 -10.46 -16.64
C GLY A 220 -32.39 -10.10 -15.63
N LEU A 221 -32.12 -9.18 -14.70
CA LEU A 221 -33.14 -8.67 -13.78
C LEU A 221 -34.24 -7.86 -14.48
N TRP A 222 -34.01 -7.33 -15.69
CA TRP A 222 -35.06 -6.66 -16.46
C TRP A 222 -35.98 -7.64 -17.21
N LEU A 223 -35.50 -8.85 -17.54
CA LEU A 223 -36.33 -9.85 -18.25
C LEU A 223 -37.34 -10.55 -17.33
N ALA A 224 -37.08 -10.64 -16.03
CA ALA A 224 -38.02 -11.21 -15.07
C ALA A 224 -39.25 -10.31 -14.80
N ILE A 225 -39.08 -8.99 -14.86
CA ILE A 225 -40.17 -8.03 -14.61
C ILE A 225 -41.14 -7.96 -15.81
N VAL A 226 -40.64 -8.09 -17.04
CA VAL A 226 -41.49 -8.10 -18.25
C VAL A 226 -42.31 -9.40 -18.35
N ALA A 227 -41.75 -10.54 -17.93
CA ALA A 227 -42.47 -11.82 -17.93
C ALA A 227 -43.59 -11.89 -16.89
N ALA A 228 -43.42 -11.28 -15.71
CA ALA A 228 -44.45 -11.24 -14.67
C ALA A 228 -45.61 -10.28 -15.01
N GLY A 229 -45.34 -9.18 -15.73
CA GLY A 229 -46.38 -8.23 -16.17
C GLY A 229 -47.33 -8.79 -17.24
N ALA A 230 -46.86 -9.67 -18.12
CA ALA A 230 -47.67 -10.26 -19.20
C ALA A 230 -48.64 -11.36 -18.72
N ALA A 231 -48.34 -12.03 -17.60
CA ALA A 231 -49.17 -13.11 -17.06
C ALA A 231 -50.34 -12.63 -16.17
N GLY A 232 -50.33 -11.37 -15.72
CA GLY A 232 -51.35 -10.81 -14.82
C GLY A 232 -52.59 -10.22 -15.51
N LEU A 233 -52.58 -10.04 -16.83
CA LEU A 233 -53.62 -9.30 -17.57
C LEU A 233 -54.71 -10.19 -18.21
N SER A 234 -54.69 -11.51 -18.03
CA SER A 234 -55.57 -12.46 -18.76
C SER A 234 -56.69 -13.10 -17.91
N ARG A 235 -57.20 -12.40 -16.88
CA ARG A 235 -58.45 -12.81 -16.20
C ARG A 235 -59.46 -11.68 -16.06
N ALA A 236 -60.22 -11.44 -17.13
CA ALA A 236 -61.53 -10.78 -17.07
C ALA A 236 -62.61 -11.75 -17.61
N PRO A 237 -63.54 -12.27 -16.78
CA PRO A 237 -64.70 -12.96 -17.28
C PRO A 237 -65.73 -11.95 -17.82
N ALA A 238 -66.17 -12.22 -19.05
CA ALA A 238 -67.11 -11.47 -19.85
C ALA A 238 -68.47 -11.28 -19.17
N GLY A 239 -69.07 -10.11 -19.40
CA GLY A 239 -70.36 -9.72 -18.86
C GLY A 239 -71.54 -10.55 -19.37
N ARG A 240 -72.50 -10.79 -18.47
CA ARG A 240 -73.89 -11.10 -18.82
C ARG A 240 -74.66 -9.78 -18.98
N ARG A 241 -75.14 -9.51 -20.19
CA ARG A 241 -76.22 -8.54 -20.44
C ARG A 241 -77.56 -9.25 -20.21
N GLY A 242 -78.48 -8.55 -19.55
CA GLY A 242 -79.82 -9.05 -19.25
C GLY A 242 -80.79 -9.02 -20.45
N CYS A 243 -81.89 -9.73 -20.24
CA CYS A 243 -83.25 -9.25 -20.50
C CYS A 243 -84.01 -9.37 -19.17
#